data_AF-A0A8S3R536-F1
#
_entry.id   AF-A0A8S3R536-F1
#
_cell.length_a   1.000
_cell.length_b   1.000
_cell.length_c   1.000
_cell.angle_alpha   90.00
_cell.angle_beta   90.00
_cell.angle_gamma   90.00
#
_symmetry.space_group_name_H-M   'P 1'
#
loop_
_entity.id
_entity.type
_entity.pdbx_description
1 polymer ?
#
loop_
_entity_poly.entity_id
_entity_poly.type
_entity_poly.pdbx_seq_one_letter_code
_entity_poly.pdbx_strand_id
1 'polypeptide(L)'
;MGALDAVKADIVSSDGKPKIKTFRIPSFGQPSVYHEPSALSSLSLSESALSRYDHTEPEIWRSGPYPQYEAINGQNRQSILSYLLQCYNSCISDLSELSHQMYCKACSRLATTGFDDLSDISCTVKPSASFHLQDSPPPQSKRKSHVGELLPRIAISPTLMTEMVSGLYYIMFNSDKYLATRAILDIHNRASYELFLMFFW
;
A
#
# COMPACT_ATOMS: atom_id res chain seq x y z
N MET A 1 -14.70 -19.75 2.33
CA MET A 1 -15.20 -18.36 2.35
C MET A 1 -14.48 -17.60 1.25
N GLY A 2 -15.20 -17.01 0.29
CA GLY A 2 -14.57 -16.29 -0.81
C GLY A 2 -14.06 -14.91 -0.38
N ALA A 3 -13.14 -14.31 -1.14
CA ALA A 3 -12.60 -12.98 -0.85
C ALA A 3 -13.70 -11.90 -0.77
N LEU A 4 -14.74 -12.02 -1.60
CA LEU A 4 -15.88 -11.09 -1.62
C LEU A 4 -16.78 -11.24 -0.39
N ASP A 5 -16.93 -12.45 0.15
CA ASP A 5 -17.69 -12.70 1.38
C ASP A 5 -16.98 -12.09 2.59
N ALA A 6 -15.64 -12.21 2.64
CA ALA A 6 -14.83 -11.61 3.68
C ALA A 6 -14.90 -10.07 3.65
N VAL A 7 -14.83 -9.45 2.46
CA VAL A 7 -15.00 -7.99 2.32
C VAL A 7 -16.38 -7.55 2.77
N LYS A 8 -17.45 -8.23 2.34
CA LYS A 8 -18.83 -7.90 2.72
C LYS A 8 -19.04 -7.97 4.24
N ALA A 9 -18.53 -9.01 4.88
CA ALA A 9 -18.62 -9.16 6.33
C ALA A 9 -17.87 -8.04 7.08
N ASP A 10 -16.76 -7.56 6.52
CA ASP A 10 -15.95 -6.55 7.19
C ASP A 10 -16.44 -5.11 6.96
N ILE A 11 -17.04 -4.78 5.82
CA ILE A 11 -17.51 -3.41 5.53
C ILE A 11 -18.83 -3.02 6.22
N VAL A 12 -19.53 -3.98 6.84
CA VAL A 12 -20.81 -3.76 7.54
C VAL A 12 -20.62 -3.86 9.05
N SER A 13 -21.14 -2.89 9.80
CA SER A 13 -21.15 -2.91 11.26
C SER A 13 -22.18 -3.91 11.80
N SER A 14 -22.10 -4.25 13.09
CA SER A 14 -23.11 -5.08 13.79
C SER A 14 -24.54 -4.58 13.59
N ASP A 15 -24.70 -3.27 13.40
CA ASP A 15 -25.98 -2.58 13.29
C ASP A 15 -26.50 -2.50 11.84
N GLY A 16 -25.84 -3.20 10.89
CA GLY A 16 -26.20 -3.19 9.46
C GLY A 16 -25.79 -1.92 8.71
N LYS A 17 -25.21 -0.92 9.40
CA LYS A 17 -24.70 0.32 8.80
C LYS A 17 -23.30 0.11 8.20
N PRO A 18 -22.94 0.83 7.12
CA PRO A 18 -21.59 0.72 6.58
C PRO A 18 -20.56 1.24 7.59
N LYS A 19 -19.45 0.53 7.74
CA LYS A 19 -18.35 0.97 8.61
C LYS A 19 -17.68 2.20 8.00
N ILE A 20 -17.48 3.23 8.82
CA ILE A 20 -16.71 4.44 8.49
C ILE A 20 -15.63 4.57 9.56
N LYS A 21 -14.37 4.59 9.14
CA LYS A 21 -13.23 4.83 10.03
C LYS A 21 -13.01 6.34 10.11
N THR A 22 -12.93 6.88 11.32
CA THR A 22 -12.66 8.32 11.53
C THR A 22 -11.59 8.51 12.58
N PHE A 23 -10.67 9.44 12.34
CA PHE A 23 -9.75 9.91 13.38
C PHE A 23 -9.62 11.43 13.30
N ARG A 24 -9.32 12.04 14.45
CA ARG A 24 -9.08 13.47 14.56
C ARG A 24 -7.63 13.75 14.20
N ILE A 25 -7.40 14.67 13.27
CA ILE A 25 -6.07 15.17 12.96
C ILE A 25 -5.65 16.10 14.11
N PRO A 26 -4.51 15.84 14.77
CA PRO A 26 -4.02 16.72 15.83
C PRO A 26 -3.69 18.12 15.29
N SER A 27 -4.11 19.17 16.01
CA SER A 27 -3.75 20.56 15.71
C SER A 27 -2.76 21.08 16.76
N PHE A 28 -1.75 21.84 16.33
CA PHE A 28 -0.82 22.52 17.23
C PHE A 28 -1.49 23.65 18.03
N GLY A 29 -2.57 24.23 17.50
CA GLY A 29 -3.37 25.25 18.19
C GLY A 29 -4.19 24.71 19.37
N GLN A 30 -4.33 23.38 19.47
CA GLN A 30 -5.05 22.73 20.56
C GLN A 30 -4.08 22.10 21.55
N PRO A 31 -4.35 22.19 22.86
CA PRO A 31 -3.54 21.51 23.87
C PRO A 31 -3.61 20.00 23.67
N SER A 32 -2.48 19.34 23.90
CA SER A 32 -2.34 17.89 23.80
C SER A 32 -1.59 17.34 25.00
N VAL A 33 -1.55 16.00 25.13
CA VAL A 33 -0.76 15.33 26.18
C VAL A 33 0.74 15.66 26.08
N TYR A 34 1.22 16.11 24.92
CA TYR A 34 2.63 16.34 24.64
C TYR A 34 3.04 17.82 24.65
N HIS A 35 2.09 18.75 24.51
CA HIS A 35 2.42 20.18 24.41
C HIS A 35 1.28 21.10 24.83
N GLU A 36 1.68 22.29 25.30
CA GLU A 36 0.79 23.42 25.58
C GLU A 36 0.95 24.48 24.46
N PRO A 37 -0.13 24.96 23.81
CA PRO A 37 -0.03 25.87 22.66
C PRO A 37 0.66 27.20 22.98
N SER A 38 0.48 27.68 24.22
CA SER A 38 1.08 28.90 24.74
C SER A 38 2.62 28.89 24.72
N ALA A 39 3.24 27.71 24.76
CA ALA A 39 4.70 27.58 24.68
C ALA A 39 5.24 27.73 23.25
N LEU A 40 4.40 27.55 22.23
CA LEU A 40 4.79 27.54 20.83
C LEU A 40 4.33 28.79 20.05
N SER A 41 3.37 29.55 20.58
CA SER A 41 2.87 30.79 19.96
C SER A 41 3.96 31.85 19.78
N SER A 42 4.94 31.90 20.68
CA SER A 42 6.10 32.80 20.59
C SER A 42 7.15 32.38 19.55
N LEU A 43 7.08 31.16 19.02
CA LEU A 43 8.01 30.60 18.03
C LEU A 43 7.47 30.68 16.60
N SER A 44 6.22 31.09 16.42
CA SER A 44 5.57 31.23 15.12
C SER A 44 6.09 32.46 14.36
N LEU A 45 7.15 32.31 13.58
CA LEU A 45 7.79 33.38 12.79
C LEU A 45 7.17 33.60 11.40
N SER A 46 6.08 32.91 11.04
CA SER A 46 5.43 33.04 9.72
C SER A 46 3.90 33.07 9.84
N GLU A 47 3.25 33.78 8.91
CA GLU A 47 1.79 33.90 8.80
C GLU A 47 1.10 32.53 8.65
N SER A 48 1.69 31.61 7.90
CA SER A 48 1.20 30.24 7.73
C SER A 48 1.43 29.34 8.96
N ALA A 49 2.35 29.69 9.86
CA ALA A 49 2.41 29.06 11.19
C ALA A 49 1.28 29.60 12.09
N LEU A 50 1.06 30.92 12.11
CA LEU A 50 -0.02 31.57 12.86
C LEU A 50 -1.42 31.08 12.45
N SER A 51 -1.70 30.95 11.16
CA SER A 51 -2.99 30.42 10.66
C SER A 51 -3.28 29.00 11.17
N ARG A 52 -2.25 28.15 11.33
CA ARG A 52 -2.42 26.79 11.89
C ARG A 52 -2.71 26.80 13.39
N TYR A 53 -2.33 27.86 14.11
CA TYR A 53 -2.76 28.05 15.51
C TYR A 53 -4.20 28.52 15.61
N ASP A 54 -4.63 29.37 14.68
CA ASP A 54 -5.98 29.94 14.66
C ASP A 54 -7.04 28.89 14.29
N HIS A 55 -6.64 27.82 13.58
CA HIS A 55 -7.47 26.64 13.35
C HIS A 55 -7.65 25.81 14.63
N THR A 56 -8.61 26.22 15.45
CA THR A 56 -9.04 25.53 16.68
C THR A 56 -10.06 24.43 16.44
N GLU A 57 -10.58 24.28 15.23
CA GLU A 57 -11.47 23.17 14.91
C GLU A 57 -10.68 21.93 14.50
N PRO A 58 -10.96 20.77 15.11
CA PRO A 58 -10.28 19.56 14.74
C PRO A 58 -10.73 19.07 13.38
N GLU A 59 -9.80 19.00 12.42
CA GLU A 59 -10.05 18.33 11.16
C GLU A 59 -10.27 16.83 11.41
N ILE A 60 -11.33 16.26 10.83
CA ILE A 60 -11.66 14.85 10.96
C ILE A 60 -11.35 14.16 9.64
N TRP A 61 -10.37 13.26 9.67
CA TRP A 61 -10.14 12.34 8.58
C TRP A 61 -11.20 11.25 8.60
N ARG A 62 -11.72 10.88 7.43
CA ARG A 62 -12.75 9.86 7.25
C ARG A 62 -12.36 8.90 6.13
N SER A 63 -12.53 7.61 6.35
CA SER A 63 -12.39 6.55 5.36
C SER A 63 -13.64 5.68 5.32
N GLY A 64 -14.05 5.35 4.09
CA GLY A 64 -15.35 4.74 3.83
C GLY A 64 -16.49 5.77 3.73
N PRO A 65 -17.73 5.32 3.52
CA PRO A 65 -18.16 3.92 3.46
C PRO A 65 -17.65 3.20 2.21
N TYR A 66 -17.16 1.97 2.36
CA TYR A 66 -16.73 1.16 1.21
C TYR A 66 -17.94 0.58 0.46
N PRO A 67 -17.98 0.66 -0.88
CA PRO A 67 -19.09 0.12 -1.66
C PRO A 67 -19.20 -1.40 -1.53
N GLN A 68 -20.43 -1.91 -1.45
CA GLN A 68 -20.71 -3.33 -1.47
C GLN A 68 -20.74 -3.83 -2.91
N TYR A 69 -20.03 -4.91 -3.20
CA TYR A 69 -20.00 -5.51 -4.54
C TYR A 69 -20.62 -6.89 -4.51
N GLU A 70 -21.47 -7.22 -5.48
CA GLU A 70 -22.06 -8.56 -5.61
C GLU A 70 -21.13 -9.57 -6.28
N ALA A 71 -20.30 -9.09 -7.22
CA ALA A 71 -19.33 -9.88 -7.96
C ALA A 71 -18.06 -9.09 -8.25
N ILE A 72 -16.93 -9.79 -8.47
CA ILE A 72 -15.66 -9.18 -8.87
C ILE A 72 -15.65 -8.98 -10.39
N ASN A 73 -15.32 -7.78 -10.85
CA ASN A 73 -15.21 -7.39 -12.24
C ASN A 73 -13.94 -6.55 -12.49
N GLY A 74 -13.69 -6.17 -13.75
CA GLY A 74 -12.48 -5.43 -14.14
C GLY A 74 -12.31 -4.06 -13.47
N GLN A 75 -13.42 -3.40 -13.11
CA GLN A 75 -13.43 -2.07 -12.52
C GLN A 75 -13.24 -2.11 -11.00
N ASN A 76 -13.94 -3.00 -10.29
CA ASN A 76 -13.92 -3.04 -8.82
C ASN A 76 -12.76 -3.86 -8.24
N ARG A 77 -12.14 -4.76 -9.02
CA ARG A 77 -11.09 -5.67 -8.52
C ARG A 77 -9.94 -4.94 -7.83
N GLN A 78 -9.53 -3.79 -8.35
CA GLN A 78 -8.41 -3.03 -7.79
C GLN A 78 -8.78 -2.44 -6.43
N SER A 79 -9.96 -1.83 -6.31
CA SER A 79 -10.46 -1.29 -5.05
C SER A 79 -10.70 -2.37 -4.00
N ILE A 80 -11.22 -3.54 -4.41
CA ILE A 80 -11.40 -4.70 -3.52
C ILE A 80 -10.04 -5.20 -3.03
N LEU A 81 -9.05 -5.32 -3.92
CA LEU A 81 -7.70 -5.73 -3.55
C LEU A 81 -7.04 -4.72 -2.61
N SER A 82 -7.18 -3.41 -2.85
CA SER A 82 -6.68 -2.37 -1.95
C SER A 82 -7.28 -2.52 -0.55
N TYR A 83 -8.60 -2.75 -0.46
CA TYR A 83 -9.27 -2.96 0.83
C TYR A 83 -8.76 -4.21 1.55
N LEU A 84 -8.66 -5.34 0.84
CA LEU A 84 -8.14 -6.57 1.42
C LEU A 84 -6.70 -6.40 1.94
N LEU A 85 -5.88 -5.64 1.22
CA LEU A 85 -4.52 -5.34 1.63
C LEU A 85 -4.49 -4.43 2.86
N GLN A 86 -5.41 -3.46 2.94
CA GLN A 86 -5.58 -2.65 4.14
C GLN A 86 -6.00 -3.49 5.35
N CYS A 87 -6.89 -4.47 5.18
CA CYS A 87 -7.24 -5.43 6.24
C CYS A 87 -6.03 -6.26 6.66
N TYR A 88 -5.23 -6.74 5.71
CA TYR A 88 -3.96 -7.43 6.00
C TYR A 88 -3.01 -6.54 6.81
N ASN A 89 -2.83 -5.28 6.39
CA ASN A 89 -1.99 -4.30 7.07
C ASN A 89 -2.46 -4.00 8.50
N SER A 90 -3.76 -4.13 8.78
CA SER A 90 -4.32 -3.87 10.11
C SER A 90 -3.94 -4.90 11.18
N CYS A 91 -3.59 -6.12 10.78
CA CYS A 91 -3.15 -7.19 11.67
C CYS A 91 -1.74 -7.68 11.35
N ILE A 92 -0.96 -6.91 10.57
CA ILE A 92 0.35 -7.33 10.07
C ILE A 92 1.34 -7.70 11.18
N SER A 93 1.20 -7.11 12.37
CA SER A 93 2.02 -7.46 13.53
C SER A 93 1.81 -8.88 14.05
N ASP A 94 0.62 -9.43 13.83
CA ASP A 94 0.19 -10.70 14.40
C ASP A 94 0.44 -11.87 13.42
N LEU A 95 0.90 -11.56 12.20
CA LEU A 95 1.10 -12.53 11.14
C LEU A 95 2.48 -13.20 11.22
N SER A 96 2.55 -14.41 10.68
CA SER A 96 3.79 -15.19 10.66
C SER A 96 4.82 -14.59 9.71
N GLU A 97 6.11 -14.88 9.96
CA GLU A 97 7.20 -14.47 9.10
C GLU A 97 7.04 -15.01 7.67
N LEU A 98 6.51 -16.21 7.49
CA LEU A 98 6.20 -16.76 6.17
C LEU A 98 5.17 -15.89 5.43
N SER A 99 4.17 -15.35 6.13
CA SER A 99 3.20 -14.42 5.55
C SER A 99 3.90 -13.16 5.05
N HIS A 100 4.82 -12.60 5.83
CA HIS A 100 5.62 -11.43 5.42
C HIS A 100 6.49 -11.71 4.20
N GLN A 101 7.17 -12.86 4.15
CA GLN A 101 7.98 -13.25 3.00
C GLN A 101 7.13 -13.40 1.74
N MET A 102 5.95 -14.02 1.84
CA MET A 102 5.02 -14.17 0.73
C MET A 102 4.44 -12.83 0.29
N TYR A 103 4.16 -11.93 1.24
CA TYR A 103 3.74 -10.57 0.96
C TYR A 103 4.77 -9.79 0.13
N CYS A 104 6.05 -9.81 0.54
CA CYS A 104 7.13 -9.17 -0.20
C CYS A 104 7.29 -9.73 -1.62
N LYS A 105 7.28 -11.06 -1.74
CA LYS A 105 7.37 -11.74 -3.05
C LYS A 105 6.16 -11.41 -3.94
N ALA A 106 4.95 -11.41 -3.39
CA ALA A 106 3.75 -11.04 -4.13
C ALA A 106 3.83 -9.59 -4.62
N CYS A 107 4.29 -8.66 -3.78
CA CYS A 107 4.44 -7.26 -4.14
C CYS A 107 5.45 -7.04 -5.26
N SER A 108 6.64 -7.64 -5.14
CA SER A 108 7.68 -7.60 -6.18
C SER A 108 7.18 -8.19 -7.50
N ARG A 109 6.49 -9.35 -7.46
CA ARG A 109 5.92 -9.97 -8.67
C ARG A 109 4.87 -9.10 -9.33
N LEU A 110 3.95 -8.51 -8.56
CA LEU A 110 2.92 -7.63 -9.11
C LEU A 110 3.57 -6.42 -9.82
N ALA A 111 4.56 -5.80 -9.18
CA ALA A 111 5.28 -4.66 -9.74
C ALA A 111 6.01 -5.01 -11.04
N THR A 112 6.63 -6.20 -11.12
CA THR A 112 7.48 -6.61 -12.25
C THR A 112 6.77 -7.36 -13.37
N THR A 113 5.54 -7.83 -13.17
CA THR A 113 4.84 -8.63 -14.18
C THR A 113 4.61 -7.85 -15.48
N GLY A 114 5.14 -8.39 -16.59
CA GLY A 114 4.99 -7.84 -17.94
C GLY A 114 5.98 -6.72 -18.30
N PHE A 115 7.06 -6.59 -17.54
CA PHE A 115 8.21 -5.76 -17.88
C PHE A 115 9.39 -6.63 -18.30
N ASP A 116 10.06 -6.25 -19.39
CA ASP A 116 11.37 -6.78 -19.78
C ASP A 116 12.38 -6.30 -18.74
N ASP A 117 12.80 -7.21 -17.87
CA ASP A 117 13.77 -7.03 -16.79
C ASP A 117 13.89 -5.60 -16.22
N LEU A 118 12.97 -5.26 -15.31
CA LEU A 118 13.19 -4.23 -14.29
C LEU A 118 14.40 -4.56 -13.38
N SER A 119 14.99 -5.75 -13.53
CA SER A 119 16.19 -6.16 -12.81
C SER A 119 17.47 -5.50 -13.35
N ASP A 120 17.48 -4.99 -14.58
CA ASP A 120 18.68 -4.40 -15.21
C ASP A 120 18.92 -2.93 -14.86
N ILE A 121 17.96 -2.23 -14.23
CA ILE A 121 18.13 -0.84 -13.77
C ILE A 121 18.90 -0.74 -12.44
N SER A 122 19.34 -1.87 -11.84
CA SER A 122 20.24 -1.85 -10.67
C SER A 122 21.69 -2.21 -11.02
N CYS A 123 22.45 -1.28 -11.59
CA CYS A 123 23.88 -1.18 -11.29
C CYS A 123 23.97 -0.45 -9.92
N THR A 124 24.36 -1.06 -8.80
CA THR A 124 25.75 -1.42 -8.46
C THR A 124 25.84 -2.44 -7.29
N VAL A 125 24.79 -3.21 -7.04
CA VAL A 125 24.88 -4.40 -6.18
C VAL A 125 24.21 -5.50 -6.95
N LYS A 126 24.96 -6.52 -7.38
CA LYS A 126 24.36 -7.81 -7.76
C LYS A 126 24.02 -8.50 -6.44
N PRO A 127 22.76 -8.54 -5.97
CA PRO A 127 22.43 -9.54 -4.97
C PRO A 127 22.39 -10.85 -5.75
N SER A 128 23.13 -11.87 -5.32
CA SER A 128 23.12 -13.22 -5.90
C SER A 128 21.76 -13.95 -5.79
N ALA A 129 20.66 -13.21 -5.68
CA ALA A 129 19.30 -13.67 -5.51
C ALA A 129 18.36 -12.80 -6.36
N SER A 130 18.57 -12.78 -7.69
CA SER A 130 17.41 -12.70 -8.58
C SER A 130 16.50 -13.86 -8.17
N PHE A 131 15.33 -13.57 -7.59
CA PHE A 131 14.41 -14.59 -7.10
C PHE A 131 14.01 -15.51 -8.24
N HIS A 132 14.71 -16.65 -8.36
CA HIS A 132 14.38 -17.68 -9.33
C HIS A 132 13.16 -18.42 -8.79
N LEU A 133 11.99 -17.97 -9.18
CA LEU A 133 10.72 -18.56 -8.80
C LEU A 133 10.45 -19.80 -9.66
N GLN A 134 11.19 -20.90 -9.44
CA GLN A 134 10.98 -22.15 -10.17
C GLN A 134 9.85 -23.03 -9.62
N ASP A 135 9.19 -22.66 -8.51
CA ASP A 135 8.16 -23.52 -7.87
C ASP A 135 6.70 -23.13 -8.17
N SER A 136 6.45 -22.30 -9.18
CA SER A 136 5.08 -22.10 -9.69
C SER A 136 4.83 -23.00 -10.90
N PRO A 137 3.72 -23.77 -10.96
CA PRO A 137 3.40 -24.56 -12.14
C PRO A 137 3.35 -23.63 -13.37
N PRO A 138 3.94 -24.03 -14.50
CA PRO A 138 4.04 -23.17 -15.67
C PRO A 138 2.63 -22.73 -16.11
N PRO A 139 2.40 -21.43 -16.37
CA PRO A 139 1.10 -20.95 -16.82
C PRO A 139 0.72 -21.61 -18.15
N GLN A 140 -0.46 -22.25 -18.19
CA GLN A 140 -0.97 -23.04 -19.32
C GLN A 140 -1.38 -22.21 -20.55
N SER A 141 -1.00 -20.94 -20.66
CA SER A 141 -1.34 -20.08 -21.80
C SER A 141 -0.07 -19.54 -22.46
N LYS A 142 0.58 -20.40 -23.24
CA LYS A 142 1.69 -20.02 -24.13
C LYS A 142 1.17 -19.22 -25.32
N ARG A 143 0.89 -17.92 -25.14
CA ARG A 143 0.69 -17.01 -26.27
C ARG A 143 2.07 -16.59 -26.79
N LYS A 144 2.57 -17.29 -27.82
CA LYS A 144 3.80 -16.93 -28.53
C LYS A 144 3.60 -15.56 -29.20
N SER A 145 4.25 -14.53 -28.67
CA SER A 145 4.41 -13.25 -29.37
C SER A 145 5.71 -13.29 -30.18
N HIS A 146 5.80 -12.52 -31.26
CA HIS A 146 7.02 -12.37 -32.08
C HIS A 146 8.16 -11.66 -31.31
N VAL A 147 7.91 -11.20 -30.08
CA VAL A 147 8.83 -10.46 -29.22
C VAL A 147 8.84 -11.13 -27.83
N GLY A 148 9.42 -12.32 -27.73
CA GLY A 148 9.62 -13.01 -26.45
C GLY A 148 8.35 -13.50 -25.73
N GLU A 149 8.54 -14.45 -24.80
CA GLU A 149 7.49 -15.02 -23.95
C GLU A 149 7.21 -14.09 -22.75
N LEU A 150 6.69 -12.88 -22.99
CA LEU A 150 6.37 -11.94 -21.92
C LEU A 150 4.95 -12.15 -21.40
N LEU A 151 4.82 -12.19 -20.07
CA LEU A 151 3.53 -12.21 -19.40
C LEU A 151 2.79 -10.88 -19.65
N PRO A 152 1.44 -10.88 -19.74
CA PRO A 152 0.68 -9.65 -19.89
C PRO A 152 0.84 -8.77 -18.65
N ARG A 153 1.04 -7.46 -18.85
CA ARG A 153 1.13 -6.48 -17.77
C ARG A 153 -0.15 -6.48 -16.93
N ILE A 154 0.00 -6.58 -15.62
CA ILE A 154 -1.11 -6.47 -14.67
C ILE A 154 -1.30 -5.00 -14.33
N ALA A 155 -2.45 -4.41 -14.62
CA ALA A 155 -2.74 -3.04 -14.18
C ALA A 155 -2.77 -2.96 -12.64
N ILE A 156 -2.16 -1.94 -12.06
CA ILE A 156 -2.12 -1.71 -10.61
C ILE A 156 -2.58 -0.27 -10.36
N SER A 157 -3.53 -0.09 -9.45
CA SER A 157 -3.98 1.25 -9.05
C SER A 157 -2.99 1.92 -8.09
N PRO A 158 -2.87 3.26 -8.08
CA PRO A 158 -2.04 3.97 -7.11
C PRO A 158 -2.41 3.66 -5.67
N THR A 159 -3.71 3.54 -5.37
CA THR A 159 -4.20 3.17 -4.03
C THR A 159 -3.72 1.78 -3.60
N LEU A 160 -3.70 0.81 -4.52
CA LEU A 160 -3.16 -0.51 -4.24
C LEU A 160 -1.66 -0.44 -3.96
N MET A 161 -0.90 0.35 -4.74
CA MET A 161 0.53 0.55 -4.48
C MET A 161 0.80 1.18 -3.11
N THR A 162 0.00 2.16 -2.68
CA THR A 162 0.13 2.77 -1.34
C THR A 162 -0.04 1.76 -0.23
N GLU A 163 -1.06 0.90 -0.32
CA GLU A 163 -1.26 -0.17 0.66
C GLU A 163 -0.13 -1.20 0.63
N MET A 164 0.42 -1.51 -0.57
CA MET A 164 1.59 -2.39 -0.71
C MET A 164 2.79 -1.82 0.04
N VAL A 165 3.12 -0.55 -0.22
CA VAL A 165 4.26 0.16 0.41
C VAL A 165 4.06 0.27 1.92
N SER A 166 2.84 0.52 2.40
CA SER A 166 2.54 0.57 3.84
C SER A 166 2.91 -0.74 4.55
N GLY A 167 2.48 -1.89 4.01
CA GLY A 167 2.84 -3.19 4.57
C GLY A 167 4.34 -3.51 4.42
N LEU A 168 4.96 -3.17 3.29
CA LEU A 168 6.40 -3.38 3.09
C LEU A 168 7.25 -2.55 4.05
N TYR A 169 6.83 -1.32 4.36
CA TYR A 169 7.49 -0.47 5.33
C TYR A 169 7.53 -1.13 6.70
N TYR A 170 6.41 -1.72 7.16
CA TYR A 170 6.39 -2.49 8.41
C TYR A 170 7.35 -3.68 8.37
N ILE A 171 7.29 -4.49 7.31
CA ILE A 171 8.13 -5.71 7.17
C ILE A 171 9.62 -5.36 7.14
N MET A 172 9.98 -4.25 6.51
CA MET A 172 11.37 -3.78 6.40
C MET A 172 12.05 -3.57 7.76
N PHE A 173 11.28 -3.16 8.78
CA PHE A 173 11.81 -2.91 10.12
C PHE A 173 11.54 -4.03 11.13
N ASN A 174 10.56 -4.91 10.87
CA ASN A 174 10.11 -5.89 11.87
C ASN A 174 10.34 -7.36 11.47
N SER A 175 10.65 -7.65 10.21
CA SER A 175 10.78 -9.03 9.73
C SER A 175 11.98 -9.19 8.79
N ASP A 176 11.83 -8.94 7.50
CA ASP A 176 12.93 -9.09 6.53
C ASP A 176 13.20 -7.79 5.76
N LYS A 177 14.27 -7.11 6.18
CA LYS A 177 14.74 -5.87 5.56
C LYS A 177 15.09 -6.05 4.08
N TYR A 178 15.76 -7.15 3.71
CA TYR A 178 16.29 -7.31 2.35
C TYR A 178 15.16 -7.58 1.36
N LEU A 179 14.24 -8.48 1.72
CA LEU A 179 13.06 -8.77 0.91
C LEU A 179 12.17 -7.54 0.73
N ALA A 180 11.91 -6.81 1.82
CA ALA A 180 11.06 -5.63 1.76
C ALA A 180 11.70 -4.50 0.94
N THR A 181 12.99 -4.21 1.16
CA THR A 181 13.73 -3.19 0.39
C THR A 181 13.69 -3.50 -1.10
N ARG A 182 13.89 -4.77 -1.50
CA ARG A 182 13.82 -5.15 -2.91
C ARG A 182 12.43 -4.94 -3.49
N ALA A 183 11.39 -5.37 -2.78
CA ALA A 183 10.01 -5.19 -3.22
C ALA A 183 9.61 -3.71 -3.33
N ILE A 184 10.07 -2.86 -2.40
CA ILE A 184 9.87 -1.40 -2.47
C ILE A 184 10.54 -0.82 -3.72
N LEU A 185 11.76 -1.23 -4.03
CA LEU A 185 12.46 -0.78 -5.24
C LEU A 185 11.71 -1.18 -6.52
N ASP A 186 11.22 -2.43 -6.58
CA ASP A 186 10.44 -2.90 -7.72
C ASP A 186 9.14 -2.08 -7.88
N ILE A 187 8.46 -1.74 -6.78
CA ILE A 187 7.28 -0.85 -6.80
C ILE A 187 7.66 0.58 -7.22
N HIS A 188 8.76 1.13 -6.71
CA HIS A 188 9.22 2.46 -7.06
C HIS A 188 9.50 2.57 -8.57
N ASN A 189 10.20 1.58 -9.12
CA ASN A 189 10.44 1.50 -10.56
C ASN A 189 9.11 1.45 -11.30
N ARG A 190 8.20 0.55 -10.89
CA ARG A 190 6.87 0.43 -11.50
C ARG A 190 6.07 1.74 -11.47
N ALA A 191 6.03 2.42 -10.33
CA ALA A 191 5.36 3.70 -10.17
C ALA A 191 5.97 4.79 -11.08
N SER A 192 7.29 4.77 -11.24
CA SER A 192 8.02 5.67 -12.13
C SER A 192 7.66 5.42 -13.60
N TYR A 193 7.54 4.15 -14.01
CA TYR A 193 7.08 3.78 -15.36
C TYR A 193 5.64 4.21 -15.64
N GLU A 194 4.76 4.14 -14.63
CA GLU A 194 3.35 4.54 -14.74
C GLU A 194 3.11 6.03 -14.45
N LEU A 195 4.18 6.79 -14.19
CA LEU A 195 4.14 8.23 -13.88
C LEU A 195 3.23 8.57 -12.69
N PHE A 196 3.17 7.68 -11.70
CA PHE A 196 2.46 7.96 -10.46
C PHE A 196 3.30 8.85 -9.56
N LEU A 197 2.72 9.98 -9.15
CA LEU A 197 3.25 10.86 -8.12
C LEU A 197 3.08 10.20 -6.75
N MET A 198 3.86 9.17 -6.47
CA MET A 198 3.71 8.39 -5.24
C MET A 198 4.74 8.68 -4.16
N PHE A 199 5.66 9.64 -4.36
CA PHE A 199 6.75 9.90 -3.40
C PHE A 199 7.16 11.39 -3.38
N PHE A 200 6.29 12.24 -2.85
CA PHE A 200 6.73 13.49 -2.23
C PHE A 200 6.01 13.61 -0.88
N TRP A 201 6.66 13.09 0.17
CA TRP A 201 6.42 13.45 1.56
C TRP A 201 7.75 13.91 2.15
#